data_AF-A0A1W1EIB3-F1
#
_entry.id   AF-A0A1W1EIB3-F1
#
_cell.length_a   1.000
_cell.length_b   1.000
_cell.length_c   1.000
_cell.angle_alpha   90.00
_cell.angle_beta   90.00
_cell.angle_gamma   90.00
#
_symmetry.space_group_name_H-M   'P 1'
#
loop_
_entity.id
_entity.type
_entity.pdbx_description
1 polymer ?
#
loop_
_entity_poly.entity_id
_entity_poly.type
_entity_poly.pdbx_seq_one_letter_code
_entity_poly.pdbx_strand_id
1 'polypeptide(L)' 'MRISYHAGERLLQRVFELKNYTKKHVLNAIKWIEKDIYNIEYRNANFVLPSFPQYKCVVADNTLVTIIPK' A
#
# COMPACT_ATOMS: atom_id res chain seq x y z
N MET A 1 1.52 -11.27 4.02
CA MET A 1 0.44 -10.74 3.17
C MET A 1 0.95 -10.50 1.76
N ARG A 2 0.15 -10.72 0.71
CA ARG A 2 0.51 -10.31 -0.66
C ARG A 2 0.16 -8.84 -0.89
N ILE A 3 0.80 -8.18 -1.85
CA ILE A 3 0.48 -6.80 -2.23
C ILE A 3 0.05 -6.80 -3.69
N SER A 4 -1.15 -6.28 -3.96
CA SER A 4 -1.64 -6.17 -5.33
C SER A 4 -0.89 -5.09 -6.10
N TYR A 5 -0.86 -5.22 -7.43
CA TYR A 5 -0.33 -4.17 -8.29
C TYR A 5 -1.08 -2.85 -8.07
N HIS A 6 -2.41 -2.93 -7.93
CA HIS A 6 -3.27 -1.78 -7.69
C HIS A 6 -2.90 -1.01 -6.42
N ALA A 7 -2.53 -1.71 -5.34
CA ALA A 7 -2.08 -1.05 -4.13
C ALA A 7 -0.80 -0.22 -4.34
N GLY A 8 0.15 -0.73 -5.13
CA GLY A 8 1.35 0.02 -5.52
C GLY A 8 0.99 1.29 -6.30
N GLU A 9 0.04 1.21 -7.23
CA GLU A 9 -0.46 2.40 -7.94
C GLU A 9 -1.10 3.40 -6.99
N ARG A 10 -1.90 2.96 -6.03
CA ARG A 10 -2.56 3.84 -5.06
C ARG A 10 -1.58 4.52 -4.12
N LEU A 11 -0.48 3.87 -3.76
CA LEU A 11 0.61 4.54 -3.04
C LEU A 11 1.15 5.72 -3.87
N LEU A 12 1.51 5.48 -5.12
CA LEU A 12 2.07 6.51 -6.00
C LEU A 12 1.08 7.66 -6.24
N GLN A 13 -0.19 7.34 -6.51
CA GLN A 13 -1.23 8.33 -6.82
C GLN A 13 -1.67 9.14 -5.60
N ARG A 14 -1.91 8.47 -4.46
CA ARG A 14 -2.58 9.10 -3.31
C ARG A 14 -1.59 9.58 -2.27
N VAL A 15 -0.51 8.84 -2.04
CA VAL A 15 0.46 9.18 -0.99
C VAL A 15 1.57 10.08 -1.54
N PHE A 16 2.05 9.80 -2.76
CA PHE A 16 3.10 10.60 -3.41
C PHE A 16 2.57 11.59 -4.45
N GLU A 17 1.25 11.64 -4.67
CA GLU A 17 0.58 12.57 -5.59
C GLU A 17 1.15 12.54 -7.03
N LEU A 18 1.71 11.39 -7.45
CA LEU A 18 2.29 11.23 -8.77
C LEU A 18 1.19 11.05 -9.82
N LYS A 19 1.14 11.98 -10.76
CA LYS A 19 0.23 11.93 -11.92
C LYS A 19 0.70 10.96 -13.01
N ASN A 20 2.02 10.74 -13.11
CA ASN A 20 2.63 9.87 -14.11
C ASN A 20 3.66 8.96 -13.43
N TYR A 21 3.61 7.67 -13.74
CA TYR A 21 4.57 6.69 -13.24
C TYR A 21 4.68 5.50 -14.18
N THR A 22 5.81 4.78 -14.10
CA THR A 22 6.07 3.61 -14.93
C THR A 22 5.77 2.33 -14.17
N LYS A 23 5.69 1.20 -14.88
CA LYS A 23 5.60 -0.13 -14.25
C LYS A 23 6.73 -0.37 -13.25
N LYS A 24 7.95 0.12 -13.52
CA LYS A 24 9.09 0.03 -12.59
C LYS A 24 8.84 0.78 -11.29
N HIS A 25 8.20 1.95 -11.35
CA HIS A 25 7.82 2.70 -10.15
C HIS A 25 6.79 1.92 -9.32
N VAL A 26 5.80 1.28 -9.95
CA VAL A 26 4.81 0.47 -9.23
C VAL A 26 5.46 -0.72 -8.55
N LEU A 27 6.37 -1.44 -9.22
CA LEU A 27 7.10 -2.55 -8.60
C LEU A 27 7.98 -2.09 -7.42
N ASN A 28 8.59 -0.93 -7.52
CA ASN A 28 9.33 -0.33 -6.40
C ASN A 28 8.41 0.08 -5.25
N ALA A 29 7.24 0.65 -5.55
CA ALA A 29 6.22 0.98 -4.55
C ALA A 29 5.77 -0.27 -3.79
N ILE A 30 5.51 -1.37 -4.49
CA ILE A 30 5.15 -2.66 -3.88
C ILE A 30 6.23 -3.10 -2.89
N LYS A 31 7.50 -3.15 -3.31
CA LYS A 31 8.63 -3.52 -2.43
C LYS A 31 8.74 -2.62 -1.21
N TRP A 32 8.44 -1.34 -1.37
CA TRP A 32 8.48 -0.38 -0.28
C TRP A 32 7.36 -0.64 0.73
N ILE A 33 6.14 -0.88 0.25
CA ILE A 33 5.02 -1.26 1.12
C ILE A 33 5.34 -2.58 1.83
N GLU A 34 5.87 -3.59 1.13
CA GLU A 34 6.27 -4.88 1.74
C GLU A 34 7.23 -4.68 2.91
N LYS A 35 8.21 -3.79 2.75
CA LYS A 35 9.16 -3.44 3.83
C LYS A 35 8.50 -2.68 4.97
N ASP A 36 7.64 -1.71 4.65
CA ASP A 36 6.97 -0.86 5.65
C ASP A 36 6.03 -1.68 6.55
N ILE A 37 5.37 -2.69 5.98
CA ILE A 37 4.38 -3.50 6.69
C ILE A 37 4.91 -4.83 7.22
N TYR A 38 6.21 -5.11 7.06
CA TYR A 38 6.81 -6.43 7.36
C TYR A 38 6.51 -6.92 8.79
N ASN A 39 6.47 -6.01 9.77
CA ASN A 39 6.23 -6.32 11.18
C ASN A 39 4.80 -6.00 11.65
N ILE A 40 3.85 -5.77 10.74
CA ILE A 40 2.47 -5.50 11.13
C ILE A 40 1.71 -6.80 11.35
N GLU A 41 1.22 -7.00 12.57
CA GLU A 41 0.13 -7.93 12.83
C GLU A 41 -1.21 -7.26 12.45
N TYR A 42 -1.81 -7.68 11.33
CA TYR A 42 -3.16 -7.24 10.94
C TYR A 42 -4.18 -8.27 11.40
N ARG A 43 -4.95 -7.93 12.44
CA ARG A 43 -6.10 -8.74 12.88
C ARG A 43 -7.38 -8.43 12.12
N ASN A 44 -7.44 -7.25 11.49
CA ASN A 44 -8.61 -6.73 10.80
C ASN A 44 -8.32 -6.55 9.31
N ALA A 45 -9.40 -6.52 8.51
CA ALA A 45 -9.34 -6.24 7.08
C ALA A 45 -8.73 -4.86 6.74
N ASN A 46 -8.49 -4.00 7.72
CA ASN A 46 -7.88 -2.69 7.51
C ASN A 46 -6.84 -2.40 8.60
N PHE A 47 -5.75 -1.73 8.23
CA PHE A 47 -4.74 -1.22 9.16
C PHE A 47 -4.15 0.10 8.67
N VAL A 48 -3.44 0.83 9.54
CA VAL A 48 -2.81 2.11 9.19
C VAL A 48 -1.48 1.87 8.48
N LEU A 49 -1.20 2.59 7.40
CA LEU A 49 0.10 2.53 6.73
C LEU A 49 1.17 3.17 7.64
N PRO A 50 2.16 2.41 8.18
CA PRO A 50 3.02 2.90 9.26
C PRO A 50 3.76 4.18 8.95
N SER A 51 4.40 4.24 7.79
CA SER A 51 5.14 5.44 7.37
C SER A 51 4.22 6.59 6.97
N PHE A 52 2.92 6.37 6.80
CA PHE A 52 1.95 7.41 6.47
C PHE A 52 0.63 7.24 7.24
N PRO A 53 0.60 7.66 8.53
CA PRO A 53 -0.53 7.41 9.44
C PRO A 53 -1.89 7.99 9.02
N GLN A 54 -1.88 8.94 8.09
CA GLN A 54 -3.05 9.55 7.48
C GLN A 54 -3.72 8.68 6.40
N TYR A 55 -3.12 7.53 6.07
CA TYR A 55 -3.68 6.55 5.13
C TYR A 55 -3.93 5.20 5.82
N LYS A 56 -4.96 4.51 5.34
CA LYS A 56 -5.28 3.13 5.73
C LYS A 56 -5.12 2.18 4.54
N CYS A 57 -4.56 1.02 4.82
CA CYS A 57 -4.46 -0.12 3.94
C CYS A 57 -5.72 -0.98 4.07
N VAL A 58 -6.26 -1.39 2.93
CA VAL A 58 -7.39 -2.33 2.86
C VAL A 58 -6.88 -3.68 2.40
N VAL A 59 -7.29 -4.73 3.10
CA VAL A 59 -6.87 -6.11 2.92
C VAL A 59 -8.09 -6.98 2.62
N ALA A 60 -8.02 -7.75 1.54
CA ALA A 60 -8.99 -8.77 1.19
C ALA A 60 -8.22 -10.05 0.83
N ASP A 61 -8.69 -11.22 1.28
CA ASP A 61 -8.08 -12.52 0.98
C ASP A 61 -6.56 -12.54 1.16
N ASN A 62 -6.10 -12.07 2.32
CA ASN A 62 -4.67 -12.01 2.67
C ASN A 62 -3.81 -11.17 1.69
N THR A 63 -4.45 -10.23 0.97
CA THR A 63 -3.84 -9.37 -0.04
C THR A 63 -4.18 -7.90 0.23
N LEU A 64 -3.17 -7.04 0.26
CA LEU A 64 -3.34 -5.59 0.31
C LEU A 64 -3.82 -5.10 -1.05
N VAL A 65 -5.09 -4.68 -1.12
CA VAL A 65 -5.77 -4.33 -2.38
C VAL A 65 -5.71 -2.85 -2.69
N THR A 66 -5.72 -1.99 -1.67
CA THR A 66 -5.71 -0.53 -1.89
C THR A 66 -5.21 0.22 -0.66
N ILE A 67 -4.84 1.48 -0.88
CA ILE A 67 -4.46 2.47 0.14
C ILE A 67 -5.37 3.67 -0.03
N ILE A 68 -6.10 4.07 1.01
CA ILE A 68 -7.08 5.16 0.98
C ILE A 68 -6.79 6.16 2.11
N PRO A 69 -7.18 7.44 1.97
CA PRO A 69 -7.16 8.38 3.08
C PRO A 69 -7.95 7.82 4.27
N LYS A 70 -7.44 8.06 5.48
CA LYS A 70 -8.07 7.61 6.72
C LYS A 70 -9.42 8.27 6.93
#